data_AF-A0A2H1VN93-F1
#
_entry.id   AF-A0A2H1VN93-F1
#
_cell.length_a   1.000
_cell.length_b   1.000
_cell.length_c   1.000
_cell.angle_alpha   90.00
_cell.angle_beta   90.00
_cell.angle_gamma   90.00
#
_symmetry.space_group_name_H-M   'P 1'
#
loop_
_entity.id
_entity.type
_entity.pdbx_description
1 polymer ?
#
loop_
_entity_poly.entity_id
_entity_poly.type
_entity_poly.pdbx_seq_one_letter_code
_entity_poly.pdbx_strand_id
1 'polypeptide(L)'
;MKRNVAVNVRGGATNNALKNITPLLSQFSPNHVLPMKAEFYEKLNQLISRRKSNSVYLMDSVRYRDFINEVKEVKSKESKTFEDYKMLANYDVLCVNGRERLVLPNQVCSHPKFYVSTEELFGVLHTMHLLFQHADKEVMKKQINVTYCNVSGEVIKIYMACYCIVRLVKFMISRGGDRLMKLGDFTFTRVQFQGEHSYWSCYTHNSHGCPAKVYTERNRLIYAKNLHNHPPTEFFV
;
A
#
# COMPACT_ATOMS: atom_id res chain seq x y z
N MET A 1 69.12 -30.76 -16.98
CA MET A 1 67.95 -31.62 -16.68
C MET A 1 67.14 -31.01 -15.55
N LYS A 2 65.91 -30.52 -15.81
CA LYS A 2 64.70 -30.67 -14.97
C LYS A 2 63.55 -29.86 -15.58
N ARG A 3 62.35 -30.44 -15.47
CA ARG A 3 61.15 -30.22 -16.29
C ARG A 3 60.34 -28.98 -15.86
N ASN A 4 59.64 -28.42 -16.83
CA ASN A 4 58.51 -27.50 -16.69
C ASN A 4 57.35 -28.12 -15.91
N VAL A 5 56.74 -27.34 -15.00
CA VAL A 5 55.32 -27.44 -14.64
C VAL A 5 54.79 -26.01 -14.49
N ALA A 6 53.90 -25.60 -15.39
CA ALA A 6 53.16 -24.36 -15.31
C ALA A 6 51.91 -24.56 -14.43
N VAL A 7 51.74 -23.73 -13.40
CA VAL A 7 50.49 -23.62 -12.63
C VAL A 7 49.82 -22.31 -13.02
N ASN A 8 48.65 -22.43 -13.65
CA ASN A 8 47.83 -21.33 -14.14
C ASN A 8 46.94 -20.80 -13.01
N VAL A 9 47.20 -19.59 -12.52
CA VAL A 9 46.36 -18.91 -11.52
C VAL A 9 45.28 -18.12 -12.26
N ARG A 10 44.05 -18.63 -12.32
CA ARG A 10 42.88 -17.88 -12.79
C ARG A 10 42.31 -17.04 -11.66
N GLY A 11 42.27 -15.72 -11.87
CA GLY A 11 41.71 -14.72 -10.97
C GLY A 11 40.24 -14.98 -10.64
N GLY A 12 39.96 -15.06 -9.34
CA GLY A 12 38.65 -15.31 -8.76
C GLY A 12 37.71 -14.11 -8.87
N ALA A 13 36.46 -14.43 -9.17
CA ALA A 13 35.32 -13.54 -9.28
C ALA A 13 34.95 -12.90 -7.94
N THR A 14 35.14 -11.58 -7.78
CA THR A 14 34.60 -10.84 -6.62
C THR A 14 34.14 -9.42 -6.95
N ASN A 15 33.63 -9.14 -8.17
CA ASN A 15 33.18 -7.79 -8.55
C ASN A 15 31.72 -7.66 -9.04
N ASN A 16 30.90 -8.72 -8.96
CA ASN A 16 29.53 -8.69 -9.47
C ASN A 16 28.42 -8.75 -8.40
N ALA A 17 28.74 -8.94 -7.12
CA ALA A 17 27.74 -9.01 -6.05
C ALA A 17 27.30 -7.64 -5.52
N LEU A 18 28.14 -6.60 -5.64
CA LEU A 18 27.88 -5.27 -5.07
C LEU A 18 27.18 -4.30 -6.04
N LYS A 19 27.07 -4.62 -7.33
CA LYS A 19 26.34 -3.79 -8.32
C LYS A 19 24.83 -4.01 -8.33
N ASN A 20 24.35 -5.06 -7.67
CA ASN A 20 22.93 -5.46 -7.68
C ASN A 20 22.15 -5.01 -6.44
N ILE A 21 22.78 -4.29 -5.50
CA ILE A 21 22.13 -3.78 -4.28
C ILE A 21 21.70 -2.30 -4.45
N THR A 22 22.29 -1.59 -5.41
CA THR A 22 21.92 -0.21 -5.75
C THR A 22 20.44 0.00 -6.14
N PRO A 23 19.72 -0.97 -6.75
CA PRO A 23 18.29 -0.82 -7.03
C PRO A 23 17.38 -0.98 -5.80
N LEU A 24 17.90 -1.44 -4.65
CA LEU A 24 17.14 -1.61 -3.40
C LEU A 24 17.03 -0.31 -2.59
N LEU A 25 18.02 0.56 -2.68
CA LEU A 25 18.00 1.86 -2.00
C LEU A 25 17.26 2.94 -2.80
N SER A 26 17.00 2.74 -4.09
CA SER A 26 16.12 3.62 -4.89
C SER A 26 14.62 3.33 -4.68
N GLN A 27 14.26 2.30 -3.89
CA GLN A 27 12.88 1.82 -3.73
C GLN A 27 12.00 2.71 -2.83
N PHE A 28 12.58 3.71 -2.18
CA PHE A 28 11.85 4.76 -1.46
C PHE A 28 11.82 6.08 -2.23
N SER A 29 11.84 6.02 -3.57
CA SER A 29 11.67 7.23 -4.39
C SER A 29 10.27 7.84 -4.13
N PRO A 30 10.19 9.14 -3.77
CA PRO A 30 8.93 9.86 -3.56
C PRO A 30 7.95 9.77 -4.74
N ASN A 31 8.47 9.45 -5.93
CA ASN A 31 7.73 9.39 -7.18
C ASN A 31 6.72 8.23 -7.27
N HIS A 32 6.84 7.18 -6.45
CA HIS A 32 5.84 6.10 -6.43
C HIS A 32 4.66 6.41 -5.50
N VAL A 33 4.84 7.22 -4.46
CA VAL A 33 3.79 7.49 -3.48
C VAL A 33 2.65 8.32 -4.08
N LEU A 34 2.96 9.27 -4.97
CA LEU A 34 1.99 10.16 -5.61
C LEU A 34 0.94 9.44 -6.48
N PRO A 35 1.32 8.61 -7.48
CA PRO A 35 0.33 7.90 -8.30
C PRO A 35 -0.49 6.90 -7.47
N MET A 36 0.14 6.26 -6.48
CA MET A 36 -0.61 5.38 -5.60
C MET A 36 -1.63 6.19 -4.79
N LYS A 37 -1.22 7.32 -4.20
CA LYS A 37 -2.09 8.23 -3.42
C LYS A 37 -3.30 8.62 -4.26
N ALA A 38 -3.09 8.96 -5.53
CA ALA A 38 -4.16 9.26 -6.48
C ALA A 38 -5.14 8.08 -6.66
N GLU A 39 -4.64 6.86 -6.93
CA GLU A 39 -5.48 5.66 -7.10
C GLU A 39 -6.31 5.35 -5.84
N PHE A 40 -5.73 5.56 -4.65
CA PHE A 40 -6.45 5.39 -3.39
C PHE A 40 -7.64 6.33 -3.28
N TYR A 41 -7.42 7.63 -3.50
CA TYR A 41 -8.48 8.62 -3.39
C TYR A 41 -9.55 8.46 -4.46
N GLU A 42 -9.18 8.04 -5.67
CA GLU A 42 -10.16 7.69 -6.71
C GLU A 42 -11.11 6.59 -6.22
N LYS A 43 -10.58 5.46 -5.72
CA LYS A 43 -11.39 4.35 -5.20
C LYS A 43 -12.17 4.74 -3.94
N LEU A 44 -11.58 5.57 -3.08
CA LEU A 44 -12.27 6.09 -1.89
C LEU A 44 -13.46 6.97 -2.28
N ASN A 45 -13.30 7.86 -3.27
CA ASN A 45 -14.37 8.72 -3.75
C ASN A 45 -15.50 7.91 -4.39
N GLN A 46 -15.17 6.82 -5.11
CA GLN A 46 -16.17 5.85 -5.58
C GLN A 46 -16.92 5.16 -4.44
N LEU A 47 -16.26 4.89 -3.31
CA LEU A 47 -16.92 4.35 -2.12
C LEU A 47 -17.85 5.39 -1.46
N ILE A 48 -17.39 6.64 -1.36
CA ILE A 48 -18.15 7.75 -0.78
C ILE A 48 -19.41 8.01 -1.60
N SER A 49 -19.31 8.08 -2.94
CA SER A 49 -20.45 8.33 -3.81
C SER A 49 -21.53 7.25 -3.77
N ARG A 50 -21.16 6.02 -3.42
CA ARG A 50 -22.11 4.90 -3.22
C ARG A 50 -22.86 4.97 -1.89
N ARG A 51 -22.37 5.72 -0.89
CA ARG A 51 -23.00 5.86 0.42
C ARG A 51 -23.81 7.16 0.51
N LYS A 52 -24.89 7.14 1.28
CA LYS A 52 -25.57 8.38 1.70
C LYS A 52 -24.60 9.21 2.53
N SER A 53 -24.40 10.47 2.17
CA SER A 53 -23.35 11.42 2.57
C SER A 53 -23.20 11.74 4.07
N ASN A 54 -23.91 11.04 4.96
CA ASN A 54 -24.03 11.39 6.38
C ASN A 54 -23.28 10.42 7.31
N SER A 55 -22.36 9.59 6.79
CA SER A 55 -21.58 8.70 7.65
C SER A 55 -20.44 9.50 8.29
N VAL A 56 -20.52 9.74 9.60
CA VAL A 56 -19.44 10.27 10.47
C VAL A 56 -18.07 9.62 10.19
N TYR A 57 -18.08 8.40 9.65
CA TYR A 57 -16.87 7.65 9.36
C TYR A 57 -15.97 8.26 8.27
N LEU A 58 -16.51 9.06 7.34
CA LEU A 58 -15.77 9.62 6.21
C LEU A 58 -16.07 11.12 6.06
N MET A 59 -15.42 11.93 6.89
CA MET A 59 -15.53 13.40 6.86
C MET A 59 -14.34 13.99 6.12
N ASP A 60 -14.58 14.89 5.18
CA ASP A 60 -13.51 15.71 4.59
C ASP A 60 -12.96 16.71 5.60
N SER A 61 -11.85 17.34 5.26
CA SER A 61 -11.14 18.30 6.10
C SER A 61 -11.99 19.52 6.47
N VAL A 62 -12.92 19.94 5.60
CA VAL A 62 -13.80 21.08 5.86
C VAL A 62 -14.81 20.69 6.93
N ARG A 63 -15.57 19.61 6.70
CA ARG A 63 -16.55 19.09 7.65
C ARG A 63 -15.91 18.70 8.98
N TYR A 64 -14.70 18.15 8.95
CA TYR A 64 -13.94 17.78 10.15
C TYR A 64 -13.65 19.00 11.03
N ARG A 65 -13.20 20.11 10.42
CA ARG A 65 -12.95 21.37 11.14
C ARG A 65 -14.24 21.98 11.67
N ASP A 66 -15.30 21.99 10.86
CA ASP A 66 -16.60 22.51 11.30
C ASP A 66 -17.13 21.70 12.49
N PHE A 67 -16.95 20.38 12.47
CA PHE A 67 -17.33 19.50 13.57
C PHE A 67 -16.52 19.75 14.85
N ILE A 68 -15.22 20.07 14.73
CA ILE A 68 -14.42 20.51 15.88
C ILE A 68 -15.04 21.76 16.54
N ASN A 69 -15.46 22.73 15.72
CA ASN A 69 -16.08 23.94 16.22
C ASN A 69 -17.44 23.64 16.86
N GLU A 70 -18.28 22.80 16.24
CA GLU A 70 -19.54 22.34 16.82
C GLU A 70 -19.33 21.71 18.21
N VAL A 71 -18.35 20.80 18.34
CA VAL A 71 -18.05 20.15 19.63
C VAL A 71 -17.62 21.18 20.68
N LYS A 72 -16.79 22.17 20.31
CA LYS A 72 -16.37 23.25 21.23
C LYS A 72 -17.52 24.15 21.65
N GLU A 73 -18.38 24.53 20.72
CA GLU A 73 -19.57 25.32 20.99
C GLU A 73 -20.47 24.57 21.98
N VAL A 74 -20.75 23.29 21.71
CA VAL A 74 -21.56 22.44 22.59
C VAL A 74 -20.97 22.31 23.99
N LYS A 75 -19.64 22.24 24.12
CA LYS A 75 -18.97 22.27 25.43
C LYS A 75 -19.24 23.58 26.18
N SER A 76 -19.22 24.71 25.48
CA SER A 76 -19.43 26.04 26.07
C SER A 76 -20.89 26.38 26.38
N LYS A 77 -21.87 25.64 25.84
CA LYS A 77 -23.30 25.87 26.12
C LYS A 77 -23.62 25.66 27.61
N GLU A 78 -24.34 26.60 28.21
CA GLU A 78 -24.82 26.50 29.60
C GLU A 78 -25.95 25.46 29.74
N SER A 79 -26.90 25.46 28.80
CA SER A 79 -27.98 24.47 28.72
C SER A 79 -27.73 23.53 27.54
N LYS A 80 -27.76 22.22 27.80
CA LYS A 80 -27.43 21.16 26.84
C LYS A 80 -28.65 20.31 26.52
N THR A 81 -28.90 20.07 25.24
CA THR A 81 -29.95 19.14 24.79
C THR A 81 -29.50 17.69 24.90
N PHE A 82 -30.41 16.74 24.64
CA PHE A 82 -30.06 15.32 24.54
C PHE A 82 -28.99 15.06 23.46
N GLU A 83 -29.09 15.73 22.31
CA GLU A 83 -28.13 15.65 21.20
C GLU A 83 -26.76 16.18 21.62
N ASP A 84 -26.72 17.26 22.40
CA ASP A 84 -25.48 17.83 22.94
C ASP A 84 -24.77 16.81 23.85
N TYR A 85 -25.49 16.16 24.77
CA TYR A 85 -24.92 15.11 25.62
C TYR A 85 -24.44 13.90 24.79
N LYS A 86 -25.22 13.49 23.78
CA LYS A 86 -24.84 12.40 22.87
C LYS A 86 -23.56 12.74 22.09
N MET A 87 -23.39 13.99 21.66
CA MET A 87 -22.18 14.46 21.01
C MET A 87 -21.00 14.39 21.99
N LEU A 88 -21.12 14.96 23.19
CA LEU A 88 -20.04 14.98 24.19
C LEU A 88 -19.67 13.60 24.72
N ALA A 89 -20.58 12.62 24.67
CA ALA A 89 -20.30 11.24 25.03
C ALA A 89 -19.41 10.53 23.98
N ASN A 90 -19.42 10.96 22.72
CA ASN A 90 -18.71 10.31 21.62
C ASN A 90 -17.55 11.13 21.05
N TYR A 91 -17.48 12.43 21.35
CA TYR A 91 -16.48 13.33 20.76
C TYR A 91 -15.93 14.32 21.78
N ASP A 92 -14.61 14.48 21.70
CA ASP A 92 -13.85 15.49 22.42
C ASP A 92 -12.81 16.10 21.47
N VAL A 93 -12.26 17.26 21.81
CA VAL A 93 -11.23 17.97 21.06
C VAL A 93 -9.97 18.06 21.90
N LEU A 94 -8.87 17.53 21.37
CA LEU A 94 -7.54 17.60 21.95
C LEU A 94 -6.63 18.48 21.08
N CYS A 95 -5.90 19.40 21.71
CA CYS A 95 -4.86 20.18 21.02
C CYS A 95 -3.50 19.48 21.18
N VAL A 96 -2.91 19.02 20.08
CA VAL A 96 -1.59 18.38 20.04
C VAL A 96 -0.70 19.18 19.11
N ASN A 97 0.39 19.76 19.64
CA ASN A 97 1.34 20.58 18.89
C ASN A 97 0.68 21.74 18.11
N GLY A 98 -0.30 22.41 18.72
CA GLY A 98 -1.04 23.51 18.09
C GLY A 98 -2.04 23.07 17.01
N ARG A 99 -2.28 21.76 16.86
CA ARG A 99 -3.31 21.22 15.96
C ARG A 99 -4.43 20.59 16.75
N GLU A 100 -5.65 20.91 16.36
CA GLU A 100 -6.86 20.41 16.99
C GLU A 100 -7.28 19.09 16.36
N ARG A 101 -7.55 18.10 17.21
CA ARG A 101 -7.89 16.74 16.79
C ARG A 101 -9.13 16.27 17.54
N LEU A 102 -10.05 15.65 16.81
CA LEU A 102 -11.18 14.94 17.38
C LEU A 102 -10.71 13.63 18.01
N VAL A 103 -11.13 13.37 19.24
CA VAL A 103 -10.80 12.16 20.01
C VAL A 103 -12.04 11.57 20.66
N LEU A 104 -11.98 10.28 21.01
CA LEU A 104 -13.01 9.65 21.83
C LEU A 104 -12.78 10.01 23.32
N PRO A 105 -13.77 10.62 24.01
CA PRO A 105 -13.63 10.97 25.43
C PRO A 105 -13.51 9.74 26.34
N ASN A 106 -12.91 9.93 27.52
CA ASN A 106 -12.94 9.01 28.65
C ASN A 106 -12.59 7.54 28.33
N GLN A 107 -11.48 7.33 27.63
CA GLN A 107 -10.96 5.98 27.52
C GLN A 107 -10.24 5.57 28.81
N VAL A 108 -10.61 4.41 29.34
CA VAL A 108 -9.84 3.71 30.40
C VAL A 108 -8.43 3.34 29.89
N CYS A 109 -8.25 3.32 28.56
CA CYS A 109 -6.99 3.05 27.90
C CYS A 109 -6.03 4.23 27.97
N SER A 110 -4.75 3.93 28.24
CA SER A 110 -3.64 4.90 28.33
C SER A 110 -3.38 5.74 27.06
N HIS A 111 -4.05 5.44 25.94
CA HIS A 111 -3.85 6.12 24.66
C HIS A 111 -5.21 6.56 24.08
N PRO A 112 -5.42 7.86 23.81
CA PRO A 112 -6.67 8.33 23.24
C PRO A 112 -6.83 7.82 21.79
N LYS A 113 -8.06 7.48 21.41
CA LYS A 113 -8.37 7.18 20.01
C LYS A 113 -8.74 8.45 19.26
N PHE A 114 -8.21 8.58 18.05
CA PHE A 114 -8.37 9.74 17.20
C PHE A 114 -9.38 9.50 16.08
N TYR A 115 -10.04 10.56 15.64
CA TYR A 115 -10.75 10.61 14.37
C TYR A 115 -9.89 11.32 13.34
N VAL A 116 -9.91 10.83 12.11
CA VAL A 116 -9.09 11.33 10.99
C VAL A 116 -9.95 11.78 9.82
N SER A 117 -9.53 12.85 9.12
CA SER A 117 -10.22 13.27 7.91
C SER A 117 -9.90 12.34 6.74
N THR A 118 -10.72 12.38 5.68
CA THR A 118 -10.49 11.56 4.48
C THR A 118 -9.11 11.80 3.87
N GLU A 119 -8.65 13.05 3.84
CA GLU A 119 -7.34 13.45 3.31
C GLU A 119 -6.16 12.96 4.15
N GLU A 120 -6.37 12.60 5.42
CA GLU A 120 -5.33 12.02 6.28
C GLU A 120 -5.31 10.48 6.25
N LEU A 121 -6.39 9.84 5.77
CA LEU A 121 -6.51 8.37 5.75
C LEU A 121 -5.34 7.68 5.07
N PHE A 122 -4.91 8.18 3.91
CA PHE A 122 -3.79 7.60 3.19
C PHE A 122 -2.50 7.57 4.03
N GLY A 123 -2.17 8.70 4.64
CA GLY A 123 -0.95 8.84 5.46
C GLY A 123 -0.98 7.93 6.67
N VAL A 124 -2.13 7.83 7.35
CA VAL A 124 -2.33 6.93 8.50
C VAL A 124 -2.13 5.47 8.10
N LEU A 125 -2.82 5.03 7.05
CA LEU A 125 -2.73 3.64 6.58
C LEU A 125 -1.31 3.31 6.10
N HIS A 126 -0.66 4.24 5.40
CA HIS A 126 0.70 4.05 4.90
C HIS A 126 1.74 3.98 6.01
N THR A 127 1.64 4.88 6.99
CA THR A 127 2.54 4.86 8.15
C THR A 127 2.40 3.55 8.92
N MET A 128 1.17 3.10 9.20
CA MET A 128 0.94 1.83 9.87
C MET A 128 1.43 0.65 9.03
N HIS A 129 1.16 0.63 7.73
CA HIS A 129 1.60 -0.44 6.84
C HIS A 129 3.13 -0.60 6.81
N LEU A 130 3.88 0.52 6.80
CA LEU A 130 5.33 0.49 6.87
C LEU A 130 5.83 0.10 8.27
N LEU A 131 5.24 0.67 9.33
CA LEU A 131 5.63 0.41 10.72
C LEU A 131 5.48 -1.08 11.08
N PHE A 132 4.42 -1.73 10.60
CA PHE A 132 4.15 -3.15 10.83
C PHE A 132 4.64 -4.05 9.69
N GLN A 133 5.65 -3.60 8.93
CA GLN A 133 6.37 -4.41 7.93
C GLN A 133 5.44 -5.15 6.94
N HIS A 134 4.52 -4.42 6.31
CA HIS A 134 3.54 -4.98 5.38
C HIS A 134 2.57 -6.01 6.01
N ALA A 135 2.20 -5.78 7.27
CA ALA A 135 1.19 -6.55 7.97
C ALA A 135 -0.07 -6.81 7.13
N ASP A 136 -0.63 -8.02 7.29
CA ASP A 136 -1.86 -8.41 6.62
C ASP A 136 -3.07 -7.57 7.07
N LYS A 137 -4.21 -7.77 6.40
CA LYS A 137 -5.43 -7.01 6.64
C LYS A 137 -5.94 -7.10 8.08
N GLU A 138 -5.88 -8.27 8.70
CA GLU A 138 -6.43 -8.47 10.04
C GLU A 138 -5.50 -7.86 11.11
N VAL A 139 -4.18 -7.96 10.92
CA VAL A 139 -3.19 -7.28 11.76
C VAL A 139 -3.31 -5.76 11.62
N MET A 140 -3.34 -5.24 10.39
CA MET A 140 -3.57 -3.80 10.12
C MET A 140 -4.85 -3.31 10.78
N LYS A 141 -5.97 -4.03 10.59
CA LYS A 141 -7.26 -3.66 11.18
C LYS A 141 -7.20 -3.64 12.70
N LYS A 142 -6.62 -4.67 13.32
CA LYS A 142 -6.48 -4.73 14.78
C LYS A 142 -5.69 -3.53 15.30
N GLN A 143 -4.57 -3.22 14.65
CA GLN A 143 -3.66 -2.18 15.10
C GLN A 143 -4.16 -0.77 14.85
N ILE A 144 -4.79 -0.52 13.70
CA ILE A 144 -5.43 0.76 13.39
C ILE A 144 -6.57 1.05 14.37
N ASN A 145 -7.40 0.05 14.68
CA ASN A 145 -8.54 0.22 15.57
C ASN A 145 -8.16 0.47 17.04
N VAL A 146 -6.89 0.25 17.40
CA VAL A 146 -6.36 0.66 18.71
C VAL A 146 -6.21 2.18 18.78
N THR A 147 -5.83 2.83 17.67
CA THR A 147 -5.47 4.26 17.64
C THR A 147 -6.54 5.14 16.98
N TYR A 148 -7.34 4.61 16.07
CA TYR A 148 -8.29 5.39 15.26
C TYR A 148 -9.71 4.85 15.34
N CYS A 149 -10.69 5.75 15.50
CA CYS A 149 -12.10 5.42 15.64
C CYS A 149 -12.81 5.18 14.29
N ASN A 150 -12.47 5.99 13.27
CA ASN A 150 -13.26 6.09 12.04
C ASN A 150 -12.62 5.46 10.80
N VAL A 151 -11.64 4.57 10.97
CA VAL A 151 -11.04 3.84 9.85
C VAL A 151 -11.77 2.51 9.65
N SER A 152 -12.62 2.44 8.63
CA SER A 152 -13.40 1.23 8.37
C SER A 152 -12.57 0.11 7.73
N GLY A 153 -13.01 -1.15 7.92
CA GLY A 153 -12.38 -2.30 7.27
C GLY A 153 -12.44 -2.26 5.75
N GLU A 154 -13.40 -1.55 5.16
CA GLU A 154 -13.48 -1.35 3.70
C GLU A 154 -12.40 -0.39 3.21
N VAL A 155 -12.15 0.71 3.94
CA VAL A 155 -11.05 1.63 3.65
C VAL A 155 -9.70 0.90 3.73
N ILE A 156 -9.52 0.06 4.75
CA ILE A 156 -8.31 -0.78 4.88
C ILE A 156 -8.20 -1.75 3.69
N LYS A 157 -9.30 -2.38 3.25
CA LYS A 157 -9.28 -3.24 2.06
C LYS A 157 -8.87 -2.48 0.80
N ILE A 158 -9.41 -1.28 0.58
CA ILE A 158 -9.06 -0.41 -0.55
C ILE A 158 -7.56 -0.10 -0.51
N TYR A 159 -7.05 0.29 0.66
CA TYR A 159 -5.63 0.53 0.85
C TYR A 159 -4.79 -0.73 0.58
N MET A 160 -5.09 -1.85 1.24
CA MET A 160 -4.32 -3.08 1.07
C MET A 160 -4.31 -3.58 -0.38
N ALA A 161 -5.40 -3.36 -1.14
CA ALA A 161 -5.48 -3.68 -2.56
C ALA A 161 -4.57 -2.81 -3.44
N CYS A 162 -4.31 -1.55 -3.04
CA CYS A 162 -3.44 -0.62 -3.77
C CYS A 162 -1.96 -0.69 -3.32
N TYR A 163 -1.69 -0.96 -2.03
CA TYR A 163 -0.37 -0.70 -1.43
C TYR A 163 0.35 -1.90 -0.86
N CYS A 164 -0.31 -3.05 -0.71
CA CYS A 164 0.41 -4.23 -0.27
C CYS A 164 1.37 -4.65 -1.38
N ILE A 165 2.65 -4.32 -1.20
CA ILE A 165 3.76 -4.75 -2.06
C ILE A 165 3.76 -6.29 -2.16
N VAL A 166 3.14 -7.00 -1.21
CA VAL A 166 2.80 -8.41 -1.35
C VAL A 166 1.60 -8.63 -2.28
N ARG A 167 1.66 -8.15 -3.52
CA ARG A 167 0.74 -8.60 -4.56
C ARG A 167 1.19 -10.00 -4.96
N LEU A 168 0.44 -11.02 -4.53
CA LEU A 168 0.68 -12.37 -5.02
C LEU A 168 0.39 -12.40 -6.52
N VAL A 169 1.40 -12.79 -7.29
CA VAL A 169 1.25 -12.95 -8.73
C VAL A 169 0.49 -14.23 -9.02
N LYS A 170 -0.39 -14.20 -10.02
CA LYS A 170 -1.09 -15.39 -10.48
C LYS A 170 -0.20 -16.12 -11.48
N PHE A 171 -0.36 -17.43 -11.59
CA PHE A 171 0.32 -18.23 -12.59
C PHE A 171 -0.70 -18.98 -13.44
N MET A 172 -0.34 -19.21 -14.69
CA MET A 172 -1.08 -20.04 -15.63
C MET A 172 -0.10 -20.91 -16.41
N ILE A 173 -0.62 -21.92 -17.10
CA ILE A 173 0.18 -22.82 -17.93
C ILE A 173 -0.15 -22.50 -19.39
N SER A 174 0.88 -22.35 -20.24
CA SER A 174 0.71 -22.17 -21.68
C SER A 174 0.22 -23.48 -22.32
N ARG A 175 -0.26 -23.44 -23.57
CA ARG A 175 -0.61 -24.66 -24.31
C ARG A 175 0.56 -25.64 -24.46
N GLY A 176 1.80 -25.13 -24.42
CA GLY A 176 3.04 -25.92 -24.47
C GLY A 176 3.56 -26.38 -23.10
N GLY A 177 2.86 -26.08 -22.00
CA GLY A 177 3.26 -26.48 -20.65
C GLY A 177 4.09 -25.46 -19.88
N ASP A 178 4.40 -24.29 -20.46
CA ASP A 178 5.21 -23.28 -19.79
C ASP A 178 4.42 -22.57 -18.68
N ARG A 179 5.02 -22.45 -17.50
CA ARG A 179 4.46 -21.66 -16.41
C ARG A 179 4.65 -20.17 -16.68
N LEU A 180 3.56 -19.47 -16.98
CA LEU A 180 3.52 -18.03 -17.19
C LEU A 180 3.03 -17.31 -15.94
N MET A 181 3.61 -16.16 -15.62
CA MET A 181 3.11 -15.28 -14.57
C MET A 181 2.12 -14.29 -15.18
N LYS A 182 0.95 -14.12 -14.56
CA LYS A 182 -0.08 -13.17 -14.97
C LYS A 182 -0.12 -11.95 -14.04
N LEU A 183 -0.03 -10.76 -14.62
CA LEU A 183 -0.16 -9.48 -13.93
C LEU A 183 -1.13 -8.58 -14.71
N GLY A 184 -2.34 -8.41 -14.18
CA GLY A 184 -3.44 -7.79 -14.93
C GLY A 184 -3.87 -8.69 -16.08
N ASP A 185 -3.97 -8.13 -17.28
CA ASP A 185 -4.33 -8.86 -18.50
C ASP A 185 -3.11 -9.32 -19.31
N PHE A 186 -1.91 -9.03 -18.82
CA PHE A 186 -0.65 -9.39 -19.48
C PHE A 186 0.03 -10.59 -18.81
N THR A 187 0.78 -11.33 -19.62
CA THR A 187 1.55 -12.50 -19.18
C THR A 187 3.03 -12.29 -19.37
N PHE A 188 3.80 -12.94 -18.51
CA PHE A 188 5.25 -12.81 -18.44
C PHE A 188 5.90 -14.18 -18.38
N THR A 189 7.02 -14.32 -19.08
CA THR A 189 7.91 -15.49 -19.06
C THR A 189 9.04 -15.27 -18.08
N ARG A 190 9.44 -16.33 -17.38
CA ARG A 190 10.57 -16.26 -16.44
C ARG A 190 11.87 -16.28 -17.23
N VAL A 191 12.69 -15.24 -17.04
CA VAL A 191 13.98 -15.09 -17.71
C VAL A 191 15.13 -15.51 -16.80
N GLN A 192 15.04 -15.23 -15.50
CA GLN A 192 16.06 -15.64 -14.53
C GLN A 192 15.42 -16.09 -13.22
N PHE A 193 16.11 -16.98 -12.50
CA PHE A 193 15.73 -17.46 -11.19
C PHE A 193 16.98 -17.64 -10.32
N GLN A 194 17.01 -17.00 -9.14
CA GLN A 194 18.11 -17.10 -8.20
C GLN A 194 17.57 -17.19 -6.77
N GLY A 195 17.78 -18.34 -6.12
CA GLY A 195 17.24 -18.59 -4.78
C GLY A 195 15.72 -18.53 -4.78
N GLU A 196 15.16 -17.46 -4.22
CA GLU A 196 13.72 -17.21 -4.23
C GLU A 196 13.29 -16.11 -5.20
N HIS A 197 14.25 -15.43 -5.83
CA HIS A 197 13.99 -14.30 -6.71
C HIS A 197 13.80 -14.78 -8.16
N SER A 198 12.76 -14.30 -8.82
CA SER A 198 12.52 -14.52 -10.25
C SER A 198 12.45 -13.20 -10.99
N TYR A 199 13.13 -13.13 -12.14
CA TYR A 199 13.01 -12.04 -13.09
C TYR A 199 12.16 -12.49 -14.28
N TRP A 200 11.24 -11.65 -14.70
CA TRP A 200 10.24 -11.93 -15.70
C TRP A 200 10.24 -10.85 -16.78
N SER A 201 10.02 -11.26 -18.02
CA SER A 201 9.80 -10.36 -19.17
C SER A 201 8.44 -10.60 -19.77
N CYS A 202 7.85 -9.58 -20.39
CA CYS A 202 6.60 -9.77 -21.10
C CYS A 202 6.70 -10.94 -22.08
N TYR A 203 5.64 -11.75 -22.18
CA TYR A 203 5.58 -12.88 -23.10
C TYR A 203 5.87 -12.46 -24.55
N THR A 204 5.42 -11.27 -24.94
CA THR A 204 5.62 -10.66 -26.26
C THR A 204 6.95 -9.91 -26.40
N HIS A 205 7.88 -10.01 -25.44
CA HIS A 205 9.16 -9.29 -25.48
C HIS A 205 9.92 -9.55 -26.79
N ASN A 206 9.94 -10.82 -27.25
CA ASN A 206 10.65 -11.20 -28.47
C ASN A 206 9.88 -10.85 -29.76
N SER A 207 8.55 -10.81 -29.72
CA SER A 207 7.72 -10.54 -30.90
C SER A 207 7.41 -9.06 -31.12
N HIS A 208 7.22 -8.29 -30.05
CA HIS A 208 6.84 -6.87 -30.10
C HIS A 208 7.90 -5.93 -29.50
N GLY A 209 9.05 -6.45 -29.07
CA GLY A 209 10.07 -5.65 -28.38
C GLY A 209 9.57 -5.05 -27.06
N CYS A 210 8.58 -5.70 -26.42
CA CYS A 210 7.88 -5.11 -25.28
C CYS A 210 8.85 -4.82 -24.11
N PRO A 211 8.87 -3.59 -23.55
CA PRO A 211 9.83 -3.22 -22.51
C PRO A 211 9.39 -3.64 -21.10
N ALA A 212 8.21 -4.27 -20.96
CA ALA A 212 7.67 -4.60 -19.65
C ALA A 212 8.45 -5.74 -18.96
N LYS A 213 8.82 -5.50 -17.70
CA LYS A 213 9.64 -6.41 -16.88
C LYS A 213 9.10 -6.47 -15.45
N VAL A 214 9.22 -7.62 -14.80
CA VAL A 214 8.71 -7.87 -13.45
C VAL A 214 9.76 -8.64 -12.63
N TYR A 215 9.85 -8.35 -11.33
CA TYR A 215 10.64 -9.13 -10.38
C TYR A 215 9.74 -9.63 -9.25
N THR A 216 9.92 -10.88 -8.87
CA THR A 216 9.18 -11.49 -7.76
C THR A 216 10.13 -12.18 -6.78
N GLU A 217 9.75 -12.24 -5.52
CA GLU A 217 10.38 -13.10 -4.51
C GLU A 217 9.34 -14.16 -4.10
N ARG A 218 9.68 -15.44 -4.29
CA ARG A 218 8.73 -16.56 -4.29
C ARG A 218 7.57 -16.29 -5.26
N ASN A 219 6.41 -15.91 -4.72
CA ASN A 219 5.19 -15.57 -5.46
C ASN A 219 4.73 -14.11 -5.22
N ARG A 220 5.57 -13.28 -4.58
CA ARG A 220 5.26 -11.90 -4.21
C ARG A 220 5.86 -10.94 -5.23
N LEU A 221 5.07 -9.99 -5.72
CA LEU A 221 5.52 -8.97 -6.67
C LEU A 221 6.44 -7.96 -5.97
N ILE A 222 7.73 -7.95 -6.29
CA ILE A 222 8.67 -6.99 -5.71
C ILE A 222 8.76 -5.73 -6.56
N TYR A 223 8.72 -5.88 -7.88
CA TYR A 223 8.79 -4.75 -8.81
C TYR A 223 8.06 -5.07 -10.11
N ALA A 224 7.41 -4.07 -10.71
CA ALA A 224 6.85 -4.17 -12.05
C ALA A 224 7.04 -2.87 -12.85
N LYS A 225 7.80 -2.93 -13.94
CA LYS A 225 7.70 -1.98 -15.04
C LYS A 225 6.60 -2.48 -15.98
N ASN A 226 5.35 -2.20 -15.63
CA ASN A 226 4.17 -2.74 -16.35
C ASN A 226 3.69 -1.83 -17.50
N LEU A 227 4.63 -1.27 -18.26
CA LEU A 227 4.35 -0.43 -19.43
C LEU A 227 4.49 -1.27 -20.70
N HIS A 228 3.36 -1.50 -21.38
CA HIS A 228 3.27 -2.32 -22.58
C HIS A 228 3.12 -1.44 -23.81
N ASN A 229 3.71 -1.87 -24.93
CA ASN A 229 3.60 -1.22 -26.24
C ASN A 229 2.66 -2.01 -27.18
N HIS A 230 1.82 -2.88 -26.63
CA HIS A 230 0.91 -3.75 -27.35
C HIS A 230 -0.35 -4.00 -26.51
N PRO A 231 -1.48 -4.38 -27.14
CA PRO A 231 -2.67 -4.79 -26.41
C PRO A 231 -2.46 -6.15 -25.71
N PRO A 232 -3.28 -6.49 -24.69
CA PRO A 232 -3.26 -7.81 -24.06
C PRO A 232 -3.45 -8.94 -25.08
N THR A 233 -2.71 -10.03 -24.92
CA THR A 233 -2.88 -11.22 -25.75
C THR A 233 -4.04 -12.05 -25.22
N GLU A 234 -5.06 -12.30 -26.04
CA GLU A 234 -6.14 -13.21 -25.67
C GLU A 234 -5.65 -14.66 -25.67
N PHE A 235 -5.66 -15.28 -24.49
CA PHE A 235 -5.45 -16.72 -24.37
C PHE A 235 -6.80 -17.39 -24.57
N PHE A 236 -7.09 -17.86 -25.79
CA PHE A 236 -8.22 -18.76 -26.02
C PHE A 236 -8.03 -20.01 -25.15
N VAL A 237 -8.87 -20.14 -24.13
CA VAL A 237 -9.03 -21.38 -23.35
C VAL A 237 -9.58 -22.46 -24.27
#